data_AF-G0TVN0-F1
#
_entry.id   AF-G0TVN0-F1
#
_cell.length_a   1.000
_cell.length_b   1.000
_cell.length_c   1.000
_cell.angle_alpha   90.00
_cell.angle_beta   90.00
_cell.angle_gamma   90.00
#
_symmetry.space_group_name_H-M   'P 1'
#
loop_
_entity.id
_entity.type
_entity.pdbx_description
1 polymer ?
#
loop_
_entity_poly.entity_id
_entity_poly.type
_entity_poly.pdbx_seq_one_letter_code
_entity_poly.pdbx_strand_id
1 'polypeptide(L)'
;MPAWSFVELSSSLLSPKTVGISPFFQADREGIRSDAPNPIEAVWDYTLCTKRAINTRIIGFCDPTLKQCVDDLVLSLKSSRLGGSNPAALEEVLRRRRGSISVNTLPWEPRPEYKEWLLAQGRLGNE
;
A
#
# COMPACT_ATOMS: atom_id res chain seq x y z
N MET A 1 -3.24 -5.55 -18.59
CA MET A 1 -3.46 -7.00 -18.50
C MET A 1 -4.97 -7.27 -18.55
N PRO A 2 -5.44 -8.35 -19.19
CA PRO A 2 -6.88 -8.68 -19.25
C PRO A 2 -7.42 -9.14 -17.89
N ALA A 3 -8.68 -8.83 -17.55
CA ALA A 3 -9.30 -9.13 -16.24
C ALA A 3 -9.18 -10.60 -15.78
N TRP A 4 -9.00 -11.53 -16.71
CA TRP A 4 -8.82 -12.96 -16.47
C TRP A 4 -7.50 -13.33 -15.78
N SER A 5 -6.40 -12.65 -16.12
CA SER A 5 -5.08 -12.92 -15.51
C SER A 5 -5.06 -12.56 -14.02
N PHE A 6 -5.96 -11.69 -13.57
CA PHE A 6 -6.09 -11.25 -12.17
C PHE A 6 -6.70 -12.33 -11.28
N VAL A 7 -7.80 -12.93 -11.76
CA VAL A 7 -8.51 -13.97 -11.02
C VAL A 7 -7.59 -15.17 -10.83
N GLU A 8 -6.91 -15.58 -11.91
CA GLU A 8 -6.00 -16.73 -11.94
C GLU A 8 -4.81 -16.56 -10.98
N LEU A 9 -4.15 -15.39 -10.97
CA LEU A 9 -3.03 -15.13 -10.05
C LEU A 9 -3.49 -15.13 -8.58
N SER A 10 -4.66 -14.54 -8.32
CA SER A 10 -5.21 -14.46 -6.96
C SER A 10 -5.67 -15.83 -6.43
N SER A 11 -6.14 -16.73 -7.30
CA SER A 11 -6.56 -18.09 -6.90
C SER A 11 -5.38 -19.06 -6.77
N SER A 12 -4.25 -18.78 -7.43
CA SER A 12 -3.06 -19.62 -7.41
C SER A 12 -2.22 -19.47 -6.14
N LEU A 13 -2.36 -18.36 -5.42
CA LEU A 13 -1.65 -18.10 -4.17
C LEU A 13 -2.52 -18.47 -2.94
N LEU A 14 -1.87 -18.95 -1.88
CA LEU A 14 -2.52 -19.35 -0.63
C LEU A 14 -3.41 -18.22 -0.11
N SER A 15 -4.69 -18.52 0.14
CA SER A 15 -5.61 -17.50 0.62
C SER A 15 -5.19 -17.02 2.02
N PRO A 16 -5.31 -15.71 2.35
CA PRO A 16 -4.97 -15.20 3.70
C PRO A 16 -5.75 -15.92 4.81
N LYS A 17 -6.98 -16.32 4.50
CA LYS A 17 -7.82 -17.15 5.37
C LYS A 17 -7.19 -18.50 5.69
N THR A 18 -6.52 -19.12 4.72
CA THR A 18 -5.83 -20.42 4.89
C THR A 18 -4.55 -20.26 5.71
N VAL A 19 -3.85 -19.13 5.58
CA VAL A 19 -2.59 -18.85 6.30
C VAL A 19 -2.85 -18.25 7.69
N GLY A 20 -4.09 -17.87 8.01
CA GLY A 20 -4.43 -17.22 9.29
C GLY A 20 -3.96 -15.77 9.37
N ILE A 21 -3.77 -15.10 8.22
CA ILE A 21 -3.33 -13.71 8.14
C ILE A 21 -4.53 -12.82 7.79
N SER A 22 -4.56 -11.62 8.39
CA SER A 22 -5.55 -10.61 8.04
C SER A 22 -5.46 -10.26 6.54
N PRO A 23 -6.58 -10.28 5.79
CA PRO A 23 -6.61 -9.75 4.43
C PRO A 23 -6.55 -8.21 4.41
N PHE A 24 -6.63 -7.56 5.57
CA PHE A 24 -6.49 -6.12 5.71
C PHE A 24 -5.02 -5.75 5.84
N PHE A 25 -4.67 -4.59 5.30
CA PHE A 25 -3.33 -4.00 5.41
C PHE A 25 -2.89 -4.03 6.87
N GLN A 26 -1.82 -4.76 7.14
CA GLN A 26 -1.08 -4.64 8.38
C GLN A 26 -0.02 -3.59 8.13
N ALA A 27 -0.14 -2.45 8.81
CA ALA A 27 0.96 -1.51 8.82
C ALA A 27 2.19 -2.24 9.35
N ASP A 28 3.28 -2.21 8.57
CA ASP A 28 4.56 -2.67 9.06
C ASP A 28 4.81 -2.00 10.41
N ARG A 29 5.18 -2.80 11.42
CA ARG A 29 5.45 -2.29 12.78
C ARG A 29 6.51 -1.19 12.77
N GLU A 30 7.31 -1.15 11.70
CA GLU A 30 8.31 -0.16 11.39
C GLU A 30 7.84 0.67 10.20
N GLY A 31 7.04 1.72 10.44
CA GLY A 31 6.57 2.68 9.42
C GLY A 31 7.66 3.53 8.75
N ILE A 32 8.89 3.01 8.67
CA ILE A 32 10.12 3.69 8.23
C ILE A 32 10.84 2.82 7.17
N ARG A 33 10.12 2.02 6.38
CA ARG A 33 10.76 1.36 5.22
C ARG A 33 10.96 2.37 4.11
N SER A 34 12.19 2.90 4.02
CA SER A 34 12.65 3.78 2.93
C SER A 34 13.08 3.01 1.68
N ASP A 35 13.12 1.68 1.76
CA ASP A 35 13.64 0.84 0.68
C ASP A 35 12.61 0.59 -0.42
N ALA A 36 13.13 0.35 -1.63
CA ALA A 36 12.32 -0.09 -2.76
C ALA A 36 11.61 -1.41 -2.45
N PRO A 37 10.34 -1.58 -2.85
CA PRO A 37 9.60 -2.82 -2.63
C PRO A 37 10.29 -4.00 -3.34
N ASN A 38 10.33 -5.14 -2.65
CA ASN A 38 10.72 -6.39 -3.29
C ASN A 38 9.63 -6.77 -4.30
N PRO A 39 9.98 -7.17 -5.55
CA PRO A 39 9.00 -7.61 -6.53
C PRO A 39 8.10 -8.75 -6.04
N ILE A 40 8.62 -9.67 -5.22
CA ILE A 40 7.84 -10.79 -4.66
C ILE A 40 6.78 -10.26 -3.68
N GLU A 41 7.17 -9.31 -2.84
CA GLU A 41 6.29 -8.64 -1.88
C GLU A 41 5.20 -7.85 -2.61
N ALA A 42 5.55 -7.13 -3.69
CA ALA A 42 4.59 -6.40 -4.50
C ALA A 42 3.51 -7.30 -5.14
N VAL A 43 3.91 -8.50 -5.61
CA VAL A 43 2.96 -9.50 -6.15
C VAL A 43 2.06 -10.03 -5.04
N TRP A 44 2.63 -10.28 -3.85
CA TRP A 44 1.87 -10.71 -2.69
C TRP A 44 0.83 -9.67 -2.27
N ASP A 45 1.22 -8.41 -2.13
CA ASP A 45 0.32 -7.30 -1.79
C ASP A 45 -0.82 -7.14 -2.79
N TYR A 46 -0.50 -7.28 -4.09
CA TYR A 46 -1.49 -7.28 -5.15
C TYR A 46 -2.52 -8.41 -5.00
N THR A 47 -2.11 -9.61 -4.57
CA THR A 47 -3.05 -10.72 -4.35
C THR A 47 -3.97 -10.48 -3.16
N LEU A 48 -3.43 -9.92 -2.07
CA LEU A 48 -4.21 -9.50 -0.91
C LEU A 48 -5.24 -8.43 -1.30
N CYS A 49 -4.81 -7.41 -2.04
CA CYS A 49 -5.66 -6.35 -2.55
C CYS A 49 -6.79 -6.90 -3.43
N THR A 50 -6.46 -7.81 -4.35
CA THR A 50 -7.43 -8.43 -5.27
C THR A 50 -8.45 -9.27 -4.50
N LYS A 51 -8.02 -10.07 -3.52
CA LYS A 51 -8.93 -10.85 -2.67
C LYS A 51 -9.87 -9.96 -1.86
N ARG A 52 -9.39 -8.81 -1.40
CA ARG A 52 -10.22 -7.80 -0.73
C ARG A 52 -11.25 -7.21 -1.68
N ALA A 53 -10.82 -6.76 -2.87
CA ALA A 53 -11.68 -6.17 -3.88
C ALA A 53 -12.79 -7.13 -4.36
N ILE A 54 -12.55 -8.44 -4.34
CA ILE A 54 -13.54 -9.46 -4.74
C ILE A 54 -14.52 -9.81 -3.59
N ASN A 55 -14.10 -9.69 -2.32
CA ASN A 55 -14.93 -10.02 -1.15
C ASN A 55 -15.85 -8.85 -0.72
N THR A 56 -16.50 -8.19 -1.69
CA THR A 56 -17.38 -7.03 -1.47
C THR A 56 -18.57 -7.34 -0.56
N ARG A 57 -19.11 -8.57 -0.62
CA ARG A 57 -20.24 -9.01 0.22
C ARG A 57 -19.97 -9.00 1.72
N ILE A 58 -18.71 -9.17 2.14
CA ILE A 58 -18.33 -9.22 3.56
C ILE A 58 -17.93 -7.83 4.06
N ILE A 59 -17.31 -7.02 3.19
CA ILE A 59 -16.62 -5.80 3.60
C ILE A 59 -17.54 -4.56 3.49
N GLY A 60 -18.66 -4.63 2.76
CA GLY A 60 -19.67 -3.56 2.69
C GLY A 60 -19.23 -2.30 1.95
N PHE A 61 -17.92 -2.08 1.82
CA PHE A 61 -17.28 -1.00 1.07
C PHE A 61 -16.32 -1.59 0.02
N CYS A 62 -16.42 -1.09 -1.22
CA CYS A 62 -15.68 -1.58 -2.39
C CYS A 62 -14.25 -1.02 -2.55
N ASP A 63 -13.69 -0.39 -1.51
CA ASP A 63 -12.35 0.16 -1.56
C ASP A 63 -11.33 -0.83 -0.97
N PRO A 64 -10.27 -1.21 -1.71
CA PRO A 64 -9.87 -0.74 -3.04
C PRO A 64 -10.56 -1.47 -4.22
N THR A 65 -10.70 -0.77 -5.35
CA THR A 65 -11.16 -1.37 -6.62
C THR A 65 -10.08 -2.26 -7.25
N LEU A 66 -10.49 -3.22 -8.09
CA LEU A 66 -9.55 -4.06 -8.85
C LEU A 66 -8.56 -3.24 -9.66
N LYS A 67 -9.02 -2.13 -10.27
CA LYS A 67 -8.17 -1.21 -11.04
C LYS A 67 -7.07 -0.61 -10.17
N GLN A 68 -7.42 -0.15 -8.97
CA GLN A 68 -6.45 0.42 -8.02
C GLN A 68 -5.40 -0.63 -7.64
N CYS A 69 -5.79 -1.89 -7.40
CA CYS A 69 -4.82 -2.96 -7.12
C CYS A 69 -3.82 -3.15 -8.27
N VAL A 70 -4.25 -3.03 -9.53
CA VAL A 70 -3.34 -3.10 -10.69
C VAL A 70 -2.40 -1.91 -10.73
N ASP A 71 -2.95 -0.71 -10.56
CA ASP A 71 -2.21 0.53 -10.63
C ASP A 71 -1.12 0.56 -9.52
N ASP A 72 -1.43 0.01 -8.34
CA ASP A 72 -0.49 -0.17 -7.23
C ASP A 72 0.60 -1.21 -7.52
N LEU A 73 0.25 -2.34 -8.17
CA LEU A 73 1.24 -3.34 -8.60
C LEU A 73 2.21 -2.73 -9.61
N VAL A 74 1.69 -2.03 -10.62
CA VAL A 74 2.51 -1.40 -11.66
C VAL A 74 3.43 -0.36 -11.05
N LEU A 75 2.92 0.46 -10.13
CA LEU A 75 3.72 1.45 -9.41
C LEU A 75 4.84 0.79 -8.60
N SER A 76 4.52 -0.27 -7.86
CA SER A 76 5.49 -1.02 -7.05
C SER A 76 6.57 -1.68 -7.92
N LEU A 77 6.19 -2.31 -9.04
CA LEU A 77 7.15 -2.92 -9.97
C LEU A 77 8.06 -1.88 -10.61
N LYS A 78 7.54 -0.71 -11.02
CA LYS A 78 8.34 0.40 -11.57
C LYS A 78 9.35 0.95 -10.56
N SER A 79 9.00 0.97 -9.28
CA SER A 79 9.91 1.37 -8.20
C SER A 79 10.95 0.30 -7.83
N SER A 80 10.68 -0.97 -8.17
CA SER A 80 11.58 -2.08 -7.87
C SER A 80 12.83 -2.08 -8.76
N ARG A 81 13.89 -2.75 -8.29
CA ARG A 81 15.15 -2.90 -9.04
C ARG A 81 14.97 -3.58 -10.40
N LEU A 82 13.96 -4.44 -10.55
CA LEU A 82 13.65 -5.13 -11.81
C LEU A 82 12.93 -4.22 -12.83
N GLY A 83 12.28 -3.16 -12.36
CA GLY A 83 11.51 -2.23 -13.20
C GLY A 83 12.26 -0.97 -13.64
N GLY A 84 13.57 -0.91 -13.41
CA GLY A 84 14.41 0.23 -13.78
C GLY A 84 14.60 1.28 -12.66
N SER A 85 14.18 1.00 -11.42
CA SER A 85 14.40 1.86 -10.25
C SER A 85 13.96 3.30 -10.47
N ASN A 86 12.75 3.51 -11.00
CA ASN A 86 12.28 4.87 -11.31
C ASN A 86 12.13 5.68 -10.00
N PRO A 87 12.87 6.78 -9.82
CA PRO A 87 12.89 7.54 -8.58
C PRO A 87 11.54 8.17 -8.25
N ALA A 88 10.78 8.62 -9.25
CA ALA A 88 9.45 9.20 -9.05
C ALA A 88 8.42 8.14 -8.63
N ALA A 89 8.53 6.92 -9.17
CA ALA A 89 7.69 5.81 -8.74
C ALA A 89 8.01 5.40 -7.30
N LEU A 90 9.30 5.36 -6.94
CA LEU A 90 9.74 5.07 -5.59
C LEU A 90 9.25 6.14 -4.59
N GLU A 91 9.38 7.41 -4.93
CA GLU A 91 8.88 8.51 -4.09
C GLU A 91 7.38 8.37 -3.83
N GLU A 92 6.59 8.07 -4.86
CA GLU A 92 5.14 7.89 -4.73
C GLU A 92 4.78 6.65 -3.89
N VAL A 93 5.49 5.53 -4.05
CA VAL A 93 5.32 4.34 -3.17
C VAL A 93 5.64 4.69 -1.73
N LEU A 94 6.75 5.37 -1.48
CA LEU A 94 7.17 5.78 -0.15
C LEU A 94 6.21 6.82 0.46
N ARG A 95 5.64 7.71 -0.35
CA ARG A 95 4.63 8.68 0.07
C ARG A 95 3.35 7.97 0.52
N ARG A 96 2.87 6.99 -0.26
CA ARG A 96 1.68 6.18 0.08
C ARG A 96 1.89 5.33 1.34
N ARG A 97 3.09 4.73 1.50
CA ARG A 97 3.45 3.93 2.69
C ARG A 97 3.52 4.77 3.97
N ARG A 98 4.14 5.95 3.88
CA ARG A 98 4.27 6.88 5.02
C ARG A 98 2.93 7.49 5.42
N GLY A 99 2.10 7.85 4.44
CA GLY A 99 0.90 8.63 4.63
C GLY A 99 1.22 10.07 5.03
N SER A 100 0.62 11.03 4.33
CA SER A 100 0.76 12.45 4.63
C SER A 100 -0.31 12.89 5.63
N ILE A 101 0.10 13.60 6.68
CA ILE A 101 -0.80 14.18 7.69
C ILE A 101 -0.69 15.71 7.58
N SER A 102 -1.80 16.38 7.28
CA SER A 102 -1.88 17.85 7.40
C SER A 102 -2.23 18.21 8.84
N VAL A 103 -1.34 18.96 9.48
CA VAL A 103 -1.48 19.44 10.86
C VAL A 103 -2.76 20.27 11.02
N ASN A 104 -3.12 21.03 9.98
CA ASN A 104 -4.27 21.93 9.97
C ASN A 104 -5.62 21.19 9.93
N THR A 105 -5.61 19.92 9.52
CA THR A 105 -6.82 19.08 9.45
C THR A 105 -7.09 18.29 10.71
N LEU A 106 -6.17 18.32 11.69
CA LEU A 106 -6.34 17.59 12.94
C LEU A 106 -7.40 18.28 13.81
N PRO A 107 -8.33 17.52 14.43
CA PRO A 107 -9.37 18.11 15.28
C PRO A 107 -8.85 18.60 16.65
N TRP A 108 -7.55 18.46 16.91
CA TRP A 108 -6.86 18.92 18.10
C TRP A 108 -5.59 19.69 17.71
N GLU A 109 -5.11 20.55 18.61
CA GLU A 109 -3.83 21.22 18.43
C GLU A 109 -2.67 20.24 18.74
N PRO A 110 -1.85 19.87 17.75
CA PRO A 110 -0.78 18.89 17.96
C PRO A 110 0.40 19.53 18.70
N ARG A 111 0.94 18.78 19.67
CA ARG A 111 2.11 19.20 20.44
C ARG A 111 3.35 19.37 19.56
N PRO A 112 4.30 20.25 19.92
CA PRO A 112 5.53 20.44 19.15
C PRO A 112 6.30 19.14 18.89
N GLU A 113 6.41 18.26 19.89
CA GLU A 113 7.15 17.00 19.77
C GLU A 113 6.53 16.06 18.74
N TYR A 114 5.20 16.09 18.60
CA TYR A 114 4.49 15.29 17.61
C TYR A 114 4.72 15.83 16.19
N LYS A 115 4.80 17.15 16.02
CA LYS A 115 5.14 17.77 14.72
C LYS A 115 6.56 17.41 14.30
N GLU A 116 7.52 17.46 15.23
CA GLU A 116 8.91 17.06 15.00
C GLU A 116 9.02 15.58 14.64
N TRP A 117 8.27 14.71 15.33
CA TRP A 117 8.21 13.29 15.01
C TRP A 117 7.64 13.02 13.61
N LEU A 118 6.56 13.71 13.21
CA LEU A 118 5.99 13.61 11.87
C LEU A 118 6.94 14.13 10.79
N LEU A 119 7.68 15.21 11.08
CA LEU A 119 8.69 15.77 10.18
C LEU A 119 9.86 14.80 9.97
N ALA A 120 10.36 14.19 11.05
CA ALA A 120 11.44 13.21 11.00
C ALA A 120 11.07 11.98 10.15
N GLN A 121 9.78 11.62 10.11
CA GLN A 121 9.27 10.53 9.28
C GLN A 121 8.94 10.96 7.84
N GLY A 122 9.04 12.25 7.50
CA GLY A 122 8.62 12.79 6.21
C GLY A 122 7.11 12.63 5.95
N ARG A 123 6.31 12.65 7.02
CA ARG A 123 4.84 12.49 7.00
C ARG A 123 4.11 13.83 7.09
N LEU A 124 4.81 14.88 7.46
CA LEU A 124 4.25 16.22 7.54
C LEU A 124 3.90 16.70 6.12
N GLY A 125 2.60 16.82 5.83
CA GLY A 125 2.15 17.44 4.59
C GLY A 125 2.39 18.95 4.65
N ASN A 126 2.82 19.53 3.52
CA ASN A 126 2.80 20.98 3.38
C ASN A 126 1.35 21.42 3.15
N GLU A 127 0.87 22.28 4.06
CA GLU A 127 -0.39 23.06 4.03
C GLU A 127 -1.70 22.27 4.22
#